data_AF-Q2XSZ4-F1
#
_entry.id   AF-Q2XSZ4-F1
#
_cell.length_a   1.000
_cell.length_b   1.000
_cell.length_c   1.000
_cell.angle_alpha   90.00
_cell.angle_beta   90.00
_cell.angle_gamma   90.00
#
_symmetry.space_group_name_H-M   'P 1'
#
loop_
_entity.id
_entity.type
_entity.pdbx_description
1 polymer ?
#
loop_
_entity_poly.entity_id
_entity_poly.type
_entity_poly.pdbx_seq_one_letter_code
_entity_poly.pdbx_strand_id
1 'polypeptide(L)'
;AFDTIPHKKLVEVISQVLKPESQTVYGIRWYAVIMITPTGKARKLYKRHVSTFEDFIPDMKQFVSKLQERTSLRNAIVVEQVLYTVLWNPTGLHFVNLTLQLMLR
;
A
#
# COMPACT_ATOMS: atom_id res chain seq x y z
N ALA A 1 -9.79 6.50 -16.83
CA ALA A 1 -11.27 6.34 -16.92
C ALA A 1 -11.99 6.80 -15.66
N PHE A 2 -11.36 6.73 -14.48
CA PHE A 2 -11.90 7.29 -13.23
C PHE A 2 -11.47 8.75 -12.98
N ASP A 3 -10.57 9.28 -13.82
CA ASP A 3 -9.95 10.60 -13.65
C ASP A 3 -10.91 11.78 -13.93
N THR A 4 -12.09 11.51 -14.48
CA THR A 4 -13.13 12.49 -14.81
C THR A 4 -14.28 12.55 -13.79
N ILE A 5 -14.27 11.73 -12.74
CA ILE A 5 -15.34 11.75 -11.74
C ILE A 5 -15.19 13.01 -10.86
N PRO A 6 -16.22 13.87 -10.76
CA PRO A 6 -16.18 15.02 -9.86
C PRO A 6 -15.94 14.58 -8.41
N HIS A 7 -15.07 15.29 -7.69
CA HIS A 7 -14.63 14.90 -6.34
C HIS A 7 -15.80 14.60 -5.38
N LYS A 8 -16.86 15.43 -5.41
CA LYS A 8 -18.06 15.22 -4.59
C LYS A 8 -18.74 13.87 -4.88
N LYS A 9 -18.82 13.48 -6.15
CA LYS A 9 -19.45 12.22 -6.55
C LYS A 9 -18.57 11.02 -6.17
N LEU A 10 -17.25 11.19 -6.23
CA LEU A 10 -16.30 10.18 -5.76
C LEU A 10 -16.47 9.92 -4.25
N VAL A 11 -16.55 10.98 -3.45
CA VAL A 11 -16.76 10.87 -1.99
C VAL A 11 -18.07 10.14 -1.69
N GLU A 12 -19.15 10.48 -2.39
CA GLU A 12 -20.46 9.84 -2.23
C GLU A 12 -20.41 8.32 -2.53
N VAL A 13 -19.83 7.93 -3.67
CA VAL A 13 -19.72 6.53 -4.08
C VAL A 13 -18.86 5.75 -3.09
N ILE A 14 -17.71 6.29 -2.68
CA ILE A 14 -16.83 5.65 -1.68
C ILE A 14 -17.57 5.46 -0.36
N SER A 15 -18.31 6.47 0.09
CA SER A 15 -19.07 6.42 1.34
C SER A 15 -20.17 5.36 1.31
N GLN A 16 -20.85 5.20 0.17
CA GLN A 16 -21.92 4.22 0.01
C GLN A 16 -21.40 2.78 -0.12
N VAL A 17 -20.31 2.59 -0.86
CA VAL A 17 -19.76 1.26 -1.16
C VAL A 17 -18.91 0.72 -0.01
N LEU A 18 -17.99 1.54 0.51
CA LEU A 18 -17.08 1.11 1.56
C LEU A 18 -17.65 1.32 2.96
N LYS A 19 -18.64 2.21 3.13
CA LYS A 19 -19.23 2.59 4.43
C LYS A 19 -18.17 2.75 5.54
N PRO A 20 -17.10 3.52 5.28
CA PRO A 20 -16.03 3.67 6.27
C PRO A 20 -16.60 4.34 7.51
N GLU A 21 -16.18 3.87 8.69
CA GLU A 21 -16.49 4.57 9.93
C GLU A 21 -15.87 5.96 9.88
N SER A 22 -16.53 6.95 10.50
CA SER A 22 -15.93 8.27 10.64
C SER A 22 -14.60 8.10 11.37
N GLN A 23 -13.49 8.48 10.73
CA GLN A 23 -12.11 8.34 11.21
C GLN A 23 -11.38 7.03 10.88
N THR A 24 -11.88 6.18 9.96
CA THR A 24 -11.06 5.05 9.49
C THR A 24 -9.74 5.54 8.92
N VAL A 25 -8.63 5.02 9.46
CA VAL A 25 -7.27 5.30 8.98
C VAL A 25 -6.83 4.15 8.08
N TYR A 26 -6.34 4.50 6.90
CA TYR A 26 -5.76 3.56 5.95
C TYR A 26 -4.25 3.75 5.88
N GLY A 27 -3.49 2.66 6.01
CA GLY A 27 -2.07 2.64 5.69
C GLY A 27 -1.86 2.32 4.22
N ILE A 28 -1.07 3.13 3.52
CA ILE A 28 -0.67 2.85 2.14
C ILE A 28 0.86 2.73 2.07
N ARG A 29 1.31 1.55 1.66
CA ARG A 29 2.72 1.19 1.53
C ARG A 29 3.09 1.05 0.07
N TRP A 30 4.03 1.87 -0.39
CA TRP A 30 4.60 1.80 -1.74
C TRP A 30 5.93 1.07 -1.67
N TYR A 31 6.10 0.05 -2.50
CA TYR A 31 7.31 -0.75 -2.49
C TYR A 31 7.64 -1.28 -3.88
N ALA A 32 8.93 -1.48 -4.13
CA ALA A 32 9.43 -2.17 -5.30
C ALA A 32 9.79 -3.61 -4.94
N VAL A 33 9.47 -4.53 -5.84
CA VAL A 33 9.97 -5.90 -5.83
C VAL A 33 10.99 -6.02 -6.97
N ILE A 34 12.23 -6.32 -6.62
CA ILE A 34 13.33 -6.49 -7.54
C ILE A 34 13.71 -7.97 -7.54
N MET A 35 13.72 -8.61 -8.69
CA MET A 35 14.01 -10.04 -8.81
C MET A 35 14.78 -10.33 -10.08
N ILE A 36 15.51 -11.43 -10.10
CA ILE A 36 16.17 -11.94 -11.31
C ILE A 36 15.20 -12.93 -11.99
N THR A 37 14.95 -12.72 -13.28
CA THR A 37 14.16 -13.67 -14.09
C THR A 37 14.95 -14.95 -14.33
N PRO A 38 14.29 -16.06 -14.71
CA PRO A 38 15.01 -17.29 -15.10
C PRO A 38 16.03 -17.08 -16.22
N THR A 39 15.86 -16.03 -17.03
CA THR A 39 16.79 -15.61 -18.09
C THR A 39 17.96 -14.77 -17.60
N GLY A 40 18.12 -14.59 -16.28
CA GLY A 40 19.21 -13.82 -15.67
C GLY A 40 19.03 -12.30 -15.70
N LYS A 41 17.89 -11.79 -16.19
CA LYS A 41 17.63 -10.34 -16.28
C LYS A 41 17.01 -9.81 -15.00
N ALA A 42 17.42 -8.62 -14.56
CA ALA A 42 16.76 -7.93 -13.47
C ALA A 42 15.38 -7.43 -13.91
N ARG A 43 14.35 -7.73 -13.11
CA ARG A 43 12.99 -7.24 -13.25
C ARG A 43 12.62 -6.43 -12.01
N LYS A 44 12.03 -5.26 -12.23
CA LYS A 44 11.49 -4.39 -11.17
C LYS A 44 9.98 -4.29 -11.30
N LEU A 45 9.27 -4.48 -10.20
CA LEU A 45 7.82 -4.35 -10.11
C LEU A 45 7.48 -3.34 -9.02
N TYR A 46 6.78 -2.27 -9.37
CA TYR A 46 6.31 -1.28 -8.41
C TYR A 46 4.91 -1.65 -7.94
N LYS A 47 4.72 -1.69 -6.62
CA LYS A 47 3.48 -2.14 -5.99
C LYS A 47 3.03 -1.16 -4.92
N ARG A 48 1.72 -1.16 -4.69
CA ARG A 48 1.05 -0.43 -3.64
C ARG A 48 0.21 -1.41 -2.84
N HIS A 49 0.42 -1.45 -1.53
CA HIS A 49 -0.42 -2.18 -0.58
C HIS A 49 -1.24 -1.18 0.21
N VAL A 50 -2.53 -1.47 0.39
CA VAL A 50 -3.45 -0.68 1.19
C VAL A 50 -3.99 -1.60 2.28
N SER A 51 -3.95 -1.14 3.52
CA SER A 51 -4.53 -1.81 4.68
C SER A 51 -5.32 -0.81 5.52
N THR A 52 -6.26 -1.29 6.32
CA THR A 52 -6.74 -0.51 7.47
C THR A 52 -5.60 -0.33 8.47
N PHE A 53 -5.78 0.56 9.44
CA PHE A 53 -4.81 0.73 10.53
C PHE A 53 -4.71 -0.52 11.41
N GLU A 54 -5.82 -1.24 11.63
CA GLU A 54 -5.83 -2.50 12.39
C GLU A 54 -5.08 -3.62 11.67
N ASP A 55 -5.20 -3.68 10.34
CA ASP A 55 -4.49 -4.65 9.50
C ASP A 55 -3.06 -4.20 9.14
N PHE A 56 -2.65 -3.00 9.55
CA PHE A 56 -1.37 -2.44 9.17
C PHE A 56 -0.23 -3.18 9.88
N ILE A 57 0.72 -3.66 9.08
CA ILE A 57 1.91 -4.36 9.58
C ILE A 57 3.08 -3.40 9.45
N PRO A 58 3.49 -2.69 10.52
CA PRO A 58 4.58 -1.72 10.45
C PRO A 58 5.92 -2.39 10.17
N ASP A 59 6.19 -3.53 10.82
CA ASP A 59 7.43 -4.28 10.66
C ASP A 59 7.57 -4.89 9.25
N MET A 60 8.63 -4.50 8.55
CA MET A 60 8.85 -4.94 7.16
C MET A 60 9.10 -6.44 7.05
N LYS A 61 9.70 -7.07 8.07
CA LYS A 61 9.94 -8.52 8.04
C LYS A 61 8.63 -9.29 8.10
N GLN A 62 7.75 -8.95 9.04
CA GLN A 62 6.41 -9.53 9.12
C GLN A 62 5.57 -9.26 7.87
N PHE A 63 5.67 -8.04 7.31
CA PHE A 63 4.99 -7.70 6.07
C PHE A 63 5.45 -8.60 4.91
N VAL A 64 6.76 -8.76 4.72
CA VAL A 64 7.32 -9.62 3.68
C VAL A 64 6.94 -11.09 3.90
N SER A 65 6.96 -11.59 5.15
CA SER A 65 6.52 -12.95 5.46
C SER A 65 5.07 -13.20 5.00
N LYS A 66 4.13 -12.31 5.35
CA LYS A 66 2.74 -12.44 4.88
C LYS A 66 2.62 -12.30 3.35
N LEU A 67 3.45 -11.48 2.72
CA LEU A 67 3.48 -11.34 1.27
C LEU A 67 3.95 -12.64 0.59
N GLN A 68 4.92 -13.34 1.18
CA GLN A 68 5.42 -14.64 0.70
C GLN A 68 4.39 -15.77 0.88
N GLU A 69 3.58 -15.74 1.93
CA GLU A 69 2.49 -16.71 2.13
C GLU A 69 1.41 -16.58 1.05
N ARG A 70 1.12 -15.34 0.63
CA ARG A 70 0.01 -15.03 -0.30
C ARG A 70 0.41 -14.99 -1.77
N THR A 71 1.71 -14.99 -2.08
CA THR A 71 2.21 -14.79 -3.45
C THR A 71 3.41 -15.68 -3.75
N SER A 72 3.85 -15.74 -5.01
CA SER A 72 5.06 -16.45 -5.44
C SER A 72 6.36 -15.67 -5.20
N LEU A 73 6.40 -14.75 -4.23
CA LEU A 73 7.57 -13.92 -3.94
C LEU A 73 8.73 -14.77 -3.40
N ARG A 74 9.67 -15.13 -4.28
CA ARG A 74 10.91 -15.86 -3.95
C ARG A 74 12.08 -15.23 -4.67
N ASN A 75 13.28 -15.29 -4.09
CA ASN A 75 14.52 -14.75 -4.67
C ASN A 75 14.37 -13.29 -5.14
N ALA A 76 13.78 -12.46 -4.28
CA ALA A 76 13.43 -11.09 -4.59
C ALA A 76 13.78 -10.17 -3.43
N ILE A 77 14.22 -8.97 -3.77
CA ILE A 77 14.47 -7.86 -2.85
C ILE A 77 13.21 -7.00 -2.81
N VAL A 78 12.73 -6.70 -1.61
CA VAL A 78 11.62 -5.77 -1.39
C VAL A 78 12.16 -4.47 -0.83
N VAL A 79 11.95 -3.37 -1.54
CA VAL A 79 12.39 -2.03 -1.13
C VAL A 79 11.15 -1.19 -0.87
N GLU A 80 10.94 -0.78 0.38
CA GLU A 80 9.94 0.22 0.71
C GLU A 80 10.39 1.59 0.18
N GLN A 81 9.46 2.29 -0.48
CA GLN A 81 9.68 3.63 -1.01
C GLN A 81 9.06 4.70 -0.12
N VAL A 82 7.76 4.57 0.16
CA VAL A 82 7.00 5.53 0.98
C VAL A 82 5.93 4.76 1.76
N LEU A 83 5.73 5.17 2.99
CA LEU A 83 4.60 4.79 3.81
C LEU A 83 3.83 6.04 4.20
N TYR A 84 2.53 6.06 3.93
CA TYR A 84 1.66 7.15 4.38
C TYR A 84 0.39 6.60 5.01
N THR A 85 -0.10 7.32 6.01
CA THR A 85 -1.43 7.09 6.54
C THR A 85 -2.39 8.09 5.93
N VAL A 86 -3.60 7.62 5.66
CA VAL A 86 -4.69 8.44 5.15
C VAL A 86 -5.85 8.35 6.12
N LEU A 87 -6.23 9.49 6.69
CA LEU A 87 -7.43 9.59 7.50
C LEU A 87 -8.61 9.88 6.58
N TRP A 88 -9.63 9.02 6.61
CA TRP A 88 -10.92 9.34 6.02
C TRP A 88 -11.69 10.27 6.96
N ASN A 89 -12.03 11.46 6.48
CA ASN A 89 -12.97 12.34 7.16
C ASN A 89 -14.16 12.69 6.22
N PRO A 90 -15.27 13.22 6.76
CA PRO A 90 -16.45 13.58 5.97
C PRO A 90 -16.17 14.63 4.87
N THR A 91 -15.05 15.33 4.96
CA THR A 91 -14.63 16.41 4.05
C THR A 91 -13.60 15.97 3.00
N GLY A 92 -13.02 14.76 3.09
CA GLY A 92 -12.00 14.24 2.17
C GLY A 92 -10.91 13.35 2.80
N LEU A 93 -9.87 13.05 2.02
CA LEU A 93 -8.69 12.29 2.46
C LEU A 93 -7.53 13.26 2.80
N HIS A 94 -6.89 13.08 3.95
CA HIS A 94 -5.66 13.80 4.32
C HIS A 94 -4.47 12.85 4.42
N PHE A 95 -3.33 13.22 3.83
CA PHE A 95 -2.11 12.43 3.84
C PHE A 95 -1.18 12.86 4.98
N VAL A 96 -0.69 11.90 5.78
CA VAL A 96 0.37 12.12 6.77
C VAL A 96 1.57 11.25 6.40
N ASN A 97 2.75 11.86 6.35
CA ASN A 97 3.99 11.23 5.87
C ASN A 97 4.72 10.53 7.02
N LEU A 98 5.10 9.25 6.85
CA LEU A 98 5.92 8.49 7.80
C LEU A 98 7.13 7.89 7.04
N THR A 99 8.35 8.08 7.54
CA THR A 99 9.59 7.66 6.82
C THR A 99 10.35 6.54 7.53
N LEU A 100 10.99 5.65 6.73
CA LEU A 100 12.05 4.63 7.00
C LEU A 100 11.58 3.19 7.33
N GLN A 101 12.21 2.08 6.86
CA GLN A 101 13.66 1.77 6.73
C GLN A 101 13.95 0.52 5.84
N LEU A 102 15.21 0.33 5.40
CA LEU A 102 15.73 -0.75 4.51
C LEU A 102 16.16 -2.02 5.29
N MET A 103 15.85 -3.22 4.80
CA MET A 103 16.44 -4.49 5.29
C MET A 103 16.99 -5.33 4.14
N LEU A 104 18.26 -5.71 4.25
CA LEU A 104 18.95 -6.65 3.37
C LEU A 104 19.03 -8.01 4.09
N ARG A 105 18.55 -9.07 3.44
CA ARG A 105 18.99 -10.45 3.67
C ARG A 105 19.06 -11.17 2.33
#